data_AF-A0A3E2D852-F1
#
_entry.id   AF-A0A3E2D852-F1
#
_cell.length_a   1.000
_cell.length_b   1.000
_cell.length_c   1.000
_cell.angle_alpha   90.00
_cell.angle_beta   90.00
_cell.angle_gamma   90.00
#
_symmetry.space_group_name_H-M   'P 1'
#
loop_
_entity.id
_entity.type
_entity.pdbx_description
1 polymer ?
#
loop_
_entity_poly.entity_id
_entity_poly.type
_entity_poly.pdbx_seq_one_letter_code
_entity_poly.pdbx_strand_id
1 'polypeptide(L)'
;MTDNLDGRLAAWAESDASISAPDQTCHGEAAAAAGRRAISWAGRPNTGERHATRQGSSPRRQLRLDARTSARFDVMAAETGRSPSGIRRTALVDYLDAAN
;
A
#
# COMPACT_ATOMS: atom_id res chain seq x y z
N MET A 1 9.35 -12.26 33.66
CA MET A 1 9.29 -13.47 32.80
C MET A 1 8.66 -13.07 31.47
N THR A 2 9.32 -12.15 30.76
CA THR A 2 8.82 -11.47 29.53
C THR A 2 9.99 -11.29 28.55
N ASP A 3 11.21 -11.13 29.06
CA ASP A 3 12.47 -11.07 28.30
C ASP A 3 12.66 -12.18 27.26
N ASN A 4 12.10 -13.37 27.52
CA ASN A 4 12.22 -14.50 26.60
C ASN A 4 11.30 -14.35 25.36
N LEU A 5 10.13 -13.75 25.51
CA LEU A 5 9.19 -13.57 24.40
C LEU A 5 9.66 -12.44 23.48
N ASP A 6 10.08 -11.32 24.05
CA ASP A 6 10.53 -10.16 23.29
C ASP A 6 11.80 -10.49 22.49
N GLY A 7 12.76 -11.20 23.10
CA GLY A 7 13.97 -11.66 22.41
C GLY A 7 13.67 -12.66 21.29
N ARG A 8 12.67 -13.53 21.45
CA ARG A 8 12.25 -14.48 20.41
C ARG A 8 11.52 -13.79 19.26
N LEU A 9 10.72 -12.77 19.53
CA LEU A 9 10.04 -11.98 18.50
C LEU A 9 11.02 -11.13 17.70
N ALA A 10 12.01 -10.52 18.36
CA ALA A 10 13.08 -9.77 17.71
C ALA A 10 13.93 -10.68 16.80
N ALA A 11 14.39 -11.82 17.33
CA ALA A 11 15.17 -12.79 16.54
C ALA A 11 14.40 -13.36 15.34
N TRP A 12 13.07 -13.50 15.46
CA TRP A 12 12.22 -13.90 14.35
C TRP A 12 12.06 -12.78 13.31
N ALA A 13 11.85 -11.53 13.74
CA ALA A 13 11.69 -10.37 12.85
C ALA A 13 12.98 -10.04 12.08
N GLU A 14 14.14 -10.35 12.64
CA GLU A 14 15.47 -10.18 12.02
C GLU A 14 15.88 -11.37 11.14
N SER A 15 15.06 -12.42 11.06
CA SER A 15 15.34 -13.61 10.28
C SER A 15 14.74 -13.53 8.88
N ASP A 16 15.52 -13.93 7.86
CA ASP A 16 15.02 -14.22 6.51
C ASP A 16 14.25 -15.56 6.42
N ALA A 17 13.94 -16.19 7.56
CA ALA A 17 13.15 -17.41 7.61
C ALA A 17 11.75 -17.14 7.05
N SER A 18 11.39 -17.85 5.96
CA SER A 18 10.03 -17.81 5.43
C SER A 18 9.04 -18.22 6.52
N ILE A 19 7.94 -17.47 6.67
CA ILE A 19 6.85 -17.76 7.64
C ILE A 19 6.14 -19.11 7.39
N SER A 20 6.57 -19.85 6.36
CA SER A 20 5.93 -21.08 5.88
C SER A 20 6.36 -22.27 6.74
N ALA A 21 5.61 -22.53 7.80
CA ALA A 21 5.36 -23.91 8.20
C ALA A 21 4.30 -24.46 7.21
N PRO A 22 4.65 -25.42 6.33
CA PRO A 22 3.74 -25.91 5.28
C PRO A 22 2.45 -26.52 5.86
N ASP A 23 2.52 -27.03 7.08
CA ASP A 23 1.45 -27.57 7.91
C ASP A 23 0.58 -26.50 8.60
N GLN A 24 0.94 -25.21 8.52
CA GLN A 24 0.20 -24.08 9.09
C GLN A 24 -0.27 -23.07 8.04
N THR A 25 -0.08 -23.38 6.75
CA THR A 25 -0.47 -22.48 5.67
C THR A 25 -1.96 -22.63 5.38
N CYS A 26 -2.77 -21.68 5.83
CA CYS A 26 -4.19 -21.61 5.49
C CYS A 26 -4.38 -21.03 4.08
N HIS A 27 -5.38 -21.51 3.34
CA HIS A 27 -5.76 -21.00 2.02
C HIS A 27 -7.23 -20.51 2.01
N GLY A 28 -7.58 -19.68 1.01
CA GLY A 28 -8.96 -19.25 0.77
C GLY A 28 -9.62 -18.55 1.97
N GLU A 29 -10.86 -18.93 2.29
CA GLU A 29 -11.61 -18.37 3.43
C GLU A 29 -10.91 -18.58 4.77
N ALA A 30 -10.19 -19.69 4.97
CA ALA A 30 -9.44 -19.93 6.19
C ALA A 30 -8.30 -18.90 6.35
N ALA A 31 -7.63 -18.56 5.25
CA ALA A 31 -6.62 -17.49 5.22
C ALA A 31 -7.26 -16.12 5.49
N ALA A 32 -8.40 -15.83 4.88
CA ALA A 32 -9.13 -14.59 5.07
C ALA A 32 -9.61 -14.42 6.53
N ALA A 33 -10.13 -15.48 7.15
CA ALA A 33 -10.54 -15.49 8.55
C ALA A 33 -9.37 -15.34 9.52
N ALA A 34 -8.25 -16.02 9.25
CA ALA A 34 -7.02 -15.87 10.02
C ALA A 34 -6.47 -14.44 9.93
N GLY A 35 -6.45 -13.86 8.73
CA GLY A 35 -6.07 -12.45 8.52
C GLY A 35 -6.97 -11.47 9.24
N ARG A 36 -8.30 -11.67 9.20
CA ARG A 36 -9.26 -10.85 9.97
C ARG A 36 -8.99 -10.89 11.48
N ARG A 37 -8.70 -12.08 12.04
CA ARG A 37 -8.34 -12.25 13.45
C ARG A 37 -6.99 -11.61 13.79
N ALA A 38 -6.01 -11.70 12.90
CA ALA A 38 -4.70 -11.07 13.09
C ALA A 38 -4.78 -9.54 13.08
N ILE A 39 -5.67 -8.95 12.27
CA ILE A 39 -5.82 -7.49 12.19
C ILE A 39 -6.75 -6.94 13.27
N SER A 40 -7.70 -7.75 13.79
CA SER A 40 -8.70 -7.27 14.75
C SER A 40 -8.12 -6.78 16.07
N TRP A 41 -6.99 -7.34 16.52
CA TRP A 41 -6.33 -6.89 17.76
C TRP A 41 -5.35 -5.73 17.55
N ALA A 42 -4.79 -5.60 16.34
CA ALA A 42 -3.79 -4.60 16.01
C ALA A 42 -4.39 -3.27 15.49
N GLY A 43 -5.67 -3.27 15.12
CA GLY A 43 -6.25 -2.19 14.32
C GLY A 43 -5.68 -2.18 12.90
N ARG A 44 -6.19 -1.31 12.01
CA ARG A 44 -5.66 -1.20 10.65
C ARG A 44 -4.32 -0.47 10.71
N PRO A 45 -3.20 -1.07 10.26
CA PRO A 45 -1.93 -0.38 10.21
C PRO A 45 -2.07 0.88 9.34
N ASN A 46 -1.82 2.03 9.95
CA ASN A 46 -1.65 3.29 9.24
C ASN A 46 -0.14 3.58 9.26
N THR A 47 0.43 4.00 8.13
CA THR A 47 1.84 4.41 8.05
C THR A 47 2.17 5.61 8.94
N GLY A 48 1.16 6.19 9.60
CA GLY A 48 1.30 7.29 10.54
C GLY A 48 1.69 8.58 9.84
N GLU A 49 1.76 9.67 10.61
CA GLU A 49 2.18 10.98 10.10
C GLU A 49 3.62 11.00 9.56
N ARG A 50 4.44 10.00 9.89
CA ARG A 50 5.83 9.88 9.42
C ARG A 50 5.95 9.67 7.92
N HIS A 51 4.99 8.97 7.32
CA HIS A 51 4.94 8.72 5.87
C HIS A 51 3.78 9.43 5.18
N ALA A 52 2.81 9.96 5.94
CA ALA A 52 1.91 10.98 5.41
C ALA A 52 2.72 12.27 5.25
N THR A 53 2.63 12.96 4.11
CA THR A 53 3.42 14.18 3.84
C THR A 53 3.00 15.40 4.69
N ARG A 54 2.45 15.21 5.90
CA ARG A 54 1.78 16.19 6.80
C ARG A 54 0.67 17.04 6.18
N GLN A 55 0.46 16.97 4.87
CA GLN A 55 -0.76 17.41 4.24
C GLN A 55 -1.74 16.27 4.42
N GLY A 56 -2.80 16.48 5.19
CA GLY A 56 -3.83 15.48 5.47
C GLY A 56 -4.44 14.86 4.21
N SER A 57 -5.52 14.09 4.36
CA SER A 57 -6.22 13.45 3.24
C SER A 57 -6.29 14.38 2.02
N SER A 58 -5.57 14.04 0.95
CA SER A 58 -5.56 14.83 -0.27
C SER A 58 -7.00 15.07 -0.72
N PRO A 59 -7.44 16.33 -0.91
CA PRO A 59 -8.78 16.60 -1.41
C PRO A 59 -9.04 15.81 -2.69
N ARG A 60 -10.09 14.99 -2.69
CA ARG A 60 -10.45 14.18 -3.86
C ARG A 60 -11.09 15.09 -4.89
N ARG A 61 -10.43 15.28 -6.03
CA ARG A 61 -11.01 15.92 -7.22
C ARG A 61 -11.16 14.86 -8.30
N GLN A 62 -12.39 14.58 -8.72
CA GLN A 62 -12.64 13.67 -9.84
C GLN A 62 -12.43 14.39 -11.16
N LEU A 63 -11.62 13.81 -12.03
CA LEU A 63 -11.40 14.30 -13.40
C LEU A 63 -12.20 13.41 -14.36
N ARG A 64 -13.23 13.98 -15.00
CA ARG A 64 -13.95 13.30 -16.07
C ARG A 64 -13.10 13.37 -17.33
N LEU A 65 -12.78 12.21 -17.89
CA LEU A 65 -12.00 12.06 -19.11
C LEU A 65 -12.85 11.34 -20.16
N ASP A 66 -12.63 11.63 -21.43
CA ASP A 66 -13.13 10.79 -22.50
C ASP A 66 -12.42 9.42 -22.50
N ALA A 67 -13.06 8.43 -23.11
CA ALA A 67 -12.57 7.05 -23.11
C ALA A 67 -11.16 6.91 -23.72
N ARG A 68 -10.86 7.67 -24.78
CA ARG A 68 -9.56 7.62 -25.45
C ARG A 68 -8.47 8.16 -24.53
N THR A 69 -8.70 9.26 -23.85
CA THR A 69 -7.73 9.83 -22.90
C THR A 69 -7.54 8.93 -21.68
N SER A 70 -8.61 8.31 -21.16
CA SER A 70 -8.48 7.32 -20.08
C SER A 70 -7.61 6.14 -20.49
N ALA A 71 -7.87 5.55 -21.66
CA ALA A 71 -7.10 4.41 -22.16
C ALA A 71 -5.60 4.73 -22.34
N ARG A 72 -5.26 5.97 -22.75
CA ARG A 72 -3.86 6.40 -22.86
C ARG A 72 -3.15 6.41 -21.51
N PHE A 73 -3.83 6.77 -20.42
CA PHE A 73 -3.24 6.68 -19.08
C PHE A 73 -3.00 5.22 -18.68
N ASP A 74 -3.90 4.30 -19.02
CA ASP A 74 -3.75 2.88 -18.71
C ASP A 74 -2.56 2.26 -19.47
N VAL A 75 -2.39 2.61 -20.75
CA VAL A 75 -1.21 2.19 -21.54
C VAL A 75 0.07 2.73 -20.93
N MET A 76 0.14 4.03 -20.65
CA MET A 76 1.34 4.64 -20.06
C MET A 76 1.65 4.07 -18.67
N ALA A 77 0.63 3.75 -17.88
CA ALA A 77 0.80 3.08 -16.59
C ALA A 77 1.44 1.71 -16.74
N ALA A 78 0.98 0.91 -17.70
CA ALA A 78 1.55 -0.40 -17.99
C ALA A 78 3.01 -0.30 -18.47
N GLU A 79 3.32 0.64 -19.37
CA GLU A 79 4.66 0.83 -19.92
C GLU A 79 5.68 1.32 -18.88
N THR A 80 5.25 2.19 -17.97
CA THR A 80 6.15 2.86 -17.01
C THR A 80 6.19 2.20 -15.63
N GLY A 81 5.31 1.22 -15.37
CA GLY A 81 5.13 0.63 -14.03
C GLY A 81 4.58 1.61 -13.00
N ARG A 82 4.06 2.77 -13.43
CA ARG A 82 3.50 3.81 -12.56
C ARG A 82 1.99 3.69 -12.46
N SER A 83 1.40 4.15 -11.37
CA SER A 83 -0.06 4.19 -11.26
C SER A 83 -0.67 5.31 -12.12
N PRO A 84 -1.87 5.13 -12.70
CA PRO A 84 -2.56 6.19 -13.45
C PRO A 84 -2.80 7.46 -12.63
N SER A 85 -2.98 7.35 -11.32
CA SER A 85 -3.10 8.50 -10.42
C SER A 85 -1.78 9.25 -10.23
N GLY A 86 -0.65 8.53 -10.16
CA GLY A 86 0.69 9.11 -10.10
C GLY A 86 1.04 9.86 -11.38
N ILE A 87 0.76 9.26 -12.55
CA ILE A 87 0.98 9.90 -13.86
C ILE A 87 0.16 11.18 -13.98
N ARG A 88 -1.16 11.14 -13.67
CA ARG A 88 -2.02 12.33 -13.69
C ARG A 88 -1.54 13.42 -12.76
N ARG A 89 -1.04 13.06 -11.57
CA ARG A 89 -0.53 14.05 -10.61
C ARG A 89 0.72 14.75 -11.14
N THR A 90 1.68 14.00 -11.69
CA THR A 90 2.88 14.59 -12.31
C THR A 90 2.50 15.51 -13.46
N ALA A 91 1.69 15.03 -14.42
CA ALA A 91 1.28 15.84 -15.57
C ALA A 91 0.56 17.14 -15.16
N LEU A 92 -0.25 17.09 -14.09
CA LEU A 92 -0.92 18.28 -13.57
C LEU A 92 0.05 19.26 -12.92
N VAL A 93 1.02 18.78 -12.15
CA VAL A 93 2.06 19.64 -11.55
C VAL A 93 2.90 20.28 -12.65
N ASP A 94 3.39 19.50 -13.61
CA ASP A 94 4.20 19.99 -14.73
C ASP A 94 3.45 21.08 -15.53
N TYR A 95 2.15 20.88 -15.77
CA TYR A 95 1.32 21.87 -16.46
C TYR A 95 1.16 23.16 -15.65
N LEU A 96 0.94 23.06 -14.33
CA LEU A 96 0.79 24.23 -13.46
C LEU A 96 2.10 25.00 -13.31
N ASP A 97 3.23 24.29 -13.18
CA ASP A 97 4.55 24.90 -13.09
C ASP A 97 4.94 25.62 -14.38
N ALA A 98 4.56 25.09 -15.55
CA ALA A 98 4.77 25.74 -16.84
C ALA A 98 3.83 26.92 -17.13
N ALA A 99 2.71 27.01 -16.40
CA ALA A 99 1.73 28.10 -16.53
C ALA A 99 2.01 29.30 -15.62
N ASN A 100 3.03 29.19 -14.75
CA ASN A 100 3.55 30.26 -13.89
C ASN A 100 4.79 30.91 -14.51
#